data_AF-A0A1J9PRB2-F1
#
_entry.id   AF-A0A1J9PRB2-F1
#
_cell.length_a   1.000
_cell.length_b   1.000
_cell.length_c   1.000
_cell.angle_alpha   90.00
_cell.angle_beta   90.00
_cell.angle_gamma   90.00
#
_symmetry.space_group_name_H-M   'P 1'
#
loop_
_entity.id
_entity.type
_entity.pdbx_description
1 polymer ?
#
loop_
_entity_poly.entity_id
_entity_poly.type
_entity_poly.pdbx_seq_one_letter_code
_entity_poly.pdbx_strand_id
1 'polypeptide(L)'
;DVRDVLRNMTSHPYGYKHVGDDGVARSFAPNGTVIDAVGLSNEQLMKVVLFRKDPNERKYLMDLWKNVSGNSVPHHARYSPSEDLLPVFMKNSTLAEELKRKSEDQKARYGQSPNKRDSVLDPNVVCFDIICYNRTTCIWFECIDCVVYDRFHGTNCI
;
A
#
# COMPACT_ATOMS: atom_id res chain seq x y z
N ASP A 1 6.44 -0.97 -14.75
CA ASP A 1 6.78 -0.39 -13.43
C ASP A 1 6.20 -1.28 -12.32
N VAL A 2 6.68 -1.20 -11.08
CA VAL A 2 6.04 -1.88 -9.92
C VAL A 2 4.64 -1.33 -9.71
N ARG A 3 4.45 -0.02 -9.91
CA ARG A 3 3.12 0.60 -9.88
C ARG A 3 2.16 -0.01 -10.90
N ASP A 4 2.62 -0.33 -12.10
CA ASP A 4 1.78 -1.00 -13.11
C ASP A 4 1.39 -2.41 -12.67
N VAL A 5 2.34 -3.15 -12.09
CA VAL A 5 2.07 -4.49 -11.54
C VAL A 5 1.02 -4.38 -10.44
N LEU A 6 1.22 -3.48 -9.47
CA LEU A 6 0.27 -3.26 -8.39
C LEU A 6 -1.09 -2.83 -8.95
N ARG A 7 -1.16 -1.86 -9.86
CA ARG A 7 -2.40 -1.39 -10.51
C ARG A 7 -3.19 -2.51 -11.18
N ASN A 8 -2.51 -3.47 -11.81
CA ASN A 8 -3.14 -4.55 -12.56
C ASN A 8 -3.64 -5.70 -11.69
N MET A 9 -3.26 -5.76 -10.42
CA MET A 9 -3.83 -6.72 -9.48
C MET A 9 -5.29 -6.40 -9.18
N THR A 10 -6.10 -7.44 -9.02
CA THR A 10 -7.47 -7.37 -8.54
C THR A 10 -7.53 -6.63 -7.21
N SER A 11 -8.46 -5.68 -7.10
CA SER A 11 -8.63 -4.86 -5.90
C SER A 11 -10.06 -4.94 -5.38
N HIS A 12 -10.20 -5.01 -4.06
CA HIS A 12 -11.47 -4.76 -3.40
C HIS A 12 -11.63 -3.27 -3.07
N PRO A 13 -12.81 -2.64 -3.23
CA PRO A 13 -13.00 -1.22 -2.94
C PRO A 13 -12.60 -0.81 -1.51
N TYR A 14 -12.90 -1.68 -0.55
CA TYR A 14 -12.56 -1.49 0.87
C TYR A 14 -11.28 -2.25 1.29
N GLY A 15 -10.54 -2.81 0.33
CA GLY A 15 -9.30 -3.54 0.56
C GLY A 15 -8.05 -2.67 0.50
N TYR A 16 -6.89 -3.31 0.57
CA TYR A 16 -5.57 -2.69 0.43
C TYR A 16 -4.59 -3.70 -0.19
N LYS A 17 -3.41 -3.22 -0.62
CA LYS A 17 -2.32 -4.04 -1.10
C LYS A 17 -1.16 -4.02 -0.12
N HIS A 18 -0.42 -5.11 -0.04
CA HIS A 18 0.75 -5.25 0.82
C HIS A 18 1.89 -5.89 0.07
N VAL A 19 3.11 -5.38 0.24
CA VAL A 19 4.33 -6.01 -0.26
C VAL A 19 5.12 -6.54 0.93
N GLY A 20 5.20 -7.87 1.07
CA GLY A 20 5.85 -8.51 2.21
C GLY A 20 7.38 -8.58 2.11
N ASP A 21 8.03 -8.99 3.21
CA ASP A 21 9.46 -9.28 3.25
C ASP A 21 9.86 -10.43 2.31
N ASP A 22 8.92 -11.31 1.97
CA ASP A 22 9.05 -12.41 1.01
C ASP A 22 9.02 -11.95 -0.45
N GLY A 23 8.85 -10.65 -0.70
CA GLY A 23 8.83 -10.04 -2.02
C GLY A 23 7.53 -10.29 -2.80
N VAL A 24 6.48 -10.76 -2.14
CA VAL A 24 5.16 -10.98 -2.76
C VAL A 24 4.27 -9.78 -2.47
N ALA A 25 3.69 -9.22 -3.54
CA ALA A 25 2.59 -8.27 -3.42
C ALA A 25 1.27 -9.04 -3.31
N ARG A 26 0.45 -8.71 -2.32
CA ARG A 26 -0.84 -9.33 -2.03
C ARG A 26 -1.93 -8.27 -1.98
N SER A 27 -3.07 -8.54 -2.58
CA SER A 27 -4.28 -7.73 -2.47
C SER A 27 -5.21 -8.37 -1.45
N PHE A 28 -5.64 -7.59 -0.46
CA PHE A 28 -6.47 -8.05 0.64
C PHE A 28 -7.87 -7.47 0.55
N ALA A 29 -8.88 -8.32 0.76
CA ALA A 29 -10.23 -7.89 1.08
C ALA A 29 -10.32 -7.37 2.54
N PRO A 30 -11.40 -6.68 2.93
CA PRO A 30 -11.52 -6.04 4.26
C PRO A 30 -11.51 -7.04 5.41
N ASN A 31 -11.93 -8.27 5.14
CA ASN A 31 -11.93 -9.38 6.09
C ASN A 31 -10.54 -10.05 6.22
N GLY A 32 -9.50 -9.52 5.57
CA GLY A 32 -8.15 -10.07 5.57
C GLY A 32 -7.91 -11.24 4.61
N THR A 33 -8.88 -11.59 3.76
CA THR A 33 -8.68 -12.62 2.73
C THR A 33 -7.78 -12.10 1.60
N VAL A 34 -6.77 -12.86 1.20
CA VAL A 34 -5.96 -12.56 0.01
C VAL A 34 -6.78 -12.90 -1.24
N ILE A 35 -7.05 -11.89 -2.08
CA ILE A 35 -7.86 -12.04 -3.30
C ILE A 35 -7.02 -12.04 -4.58
N ASP A 36 -5.76 -11.60 -4.49
CA ASP A 36 -4.80 -11.62 -5.60
C ASP A 36 -3.38 -11.59 -5.03
N ALA A 37 -2.42 -12.19 -5.73
CA ALA A 37 -1.03 -12.17 -5.33
C ALA A 37 -0.06 -12.32 -6.52
N VAL A 38 1.01 -11.53 -6.50
CA VAL A 38 2.07 -11.56 -7.53
C VAL A 38 3.45 -11.49 -6.88
N GLY A 39 4.36 -12.33 -7.36
CA GLY A 39 5.77 -12.27 -6.97
C GLY A 39 6.45 -11.11 -7.65
N LEU A 40 7.17 -10.27 -6.89
CA LEU A 40 8.02 -9.23 -7.44
C LEU A 40 9.45 -9.74 -7.55
N SER A 41 10.11 -9.46 -8.67
CA SER A 41 11.54 -9.69 -8.82
C SER A 41 12.35 -8.79 -7.90
N ASN A 42 13.60 -9.17 -7.60
CA ASN A 42 14.49 -8.32 -6.81
C ASN A 42 14.66 -6.93 -7.43
N GLU A 43 14.80 -6.85 -8.76
CA GLU A 43 14.90 -5.57 -9.48
C GLU A 43 13.67 -4.68 -9.27
N GLN A 44 12.47 -5.28 -9.27
CA GLN A 44 11.23 -4.56 -8.97
C GLN A 44 11.23 -4.07 -7.51
N LEU A 45 11.60 -4.91 -6.55
CA LEU A 45 11.69 -4.51 -5.14
C LEU A 45 12.68 -3.36 -4.94
N MET A 46 13.84 -3.40 -5.61
CA MET A 46 14.83 -2.31 -5.53
C MET A 46 14.30 -1.01 -6.13
N LYS A 47 13.44 -1.05 -7.15
CA LYS A 47 12.76 0.16 -7.65
C LYS A 47 11.82 0.77 -6.60
N VAL A 48 11.11 -0.04 -5.82
CA VAL A 48 10.28 0.45 -4.70
C VAL A 48 11.12 1.23 -3.69
N VAL A 49 12.31 0.70 -3.35
CA VAL A 49 13.24 1.34 -2.41
C VAL A 49 13.64 2.73 -2.88
N LEU A 50 13.95 2.90 -4.17
CA LEU A 50 14.38 4.18 -4.73
C LEU A 50 13.33 5.30 -4.61
N PHE A 51 12.03 4.97 -4.55
CA PHE A 51 10.96 5.95 -4.40
C PHE A 51 10.68 6.37 -2.96
N ARG A 52 11.38 5.80 -1.95
CA ARG A 52 11.21 6.19 -0.55
C ARG A 52 11.84 7.54 -0.27
N LYS A 53 11.05 8.48 0.27
CA LYS A 53 11.54 9.79 0.71
C LYS A 53 12.41 9.67 1.97
N ASP A 54 12.00 8.87 2.95
CA ASP A 54 12.73 8.67 4.21
C ASP A 54 13.97 7.77 3.98
N PRO A 55 15.20 8.26 4.30
CA PRO A 55 16.42 7.47 4.21
C PRO A 55 16.44 6.22 5.10
N ASN A 56 15.79 6.25 6.26
CA ASN A 56 15.72 5.11 7.18
C ASN A 56 14.82 4.01 6.62
N GLU A 57 13.64 4.37 6.10
CA GLU A 57 12.77 3.43 5.39
C GLU A 57 13.47 2.83 4.17
N ARG A 58 14.20 3.67 3.43
CA ARG A 58 14.97 3.24 2.26
C ARG A 58 16.02 2.19 2.65
N LYS A 59 16.84 2.50 3.66
CA LYS A 59 17.87 1.57 4.16
C LYS A 59 17.24 0.26 4.65
N TYR A 60 16.17 0.37 5.43
CA TYR A 60 15.45 -0.79 5.95
C TYR A 60 14.97 -1.72 4.83
N LEU A 61 14.24 -1.20 3.83
CA LEU A 61 13.73 -2.02 2.73
C LEU A 61 14.84 -2.56 1.83
N MET A 62 15.93 -1.80 1.66
CA MET A 62 17.10 -2.27 0.93
C MET A 62 17.74 -3.49 1.59
N ASP A 63 17.91 -3.45 2.91
CA ASP A 63 18.47 -4.57 3.68
C ASP A 63 17.49 -5.74 3.75
N LEU A 64 16.20 -5.46 3.96
CA LEU A 64 15.12 -6.47 4.04
C LEU A 64 15.00 -7.27 2.76
N TRP A 65 14.95 -6.60 1.61
CA TRP A 65 14.77 -7.25 0.31
C TRP A 65 16.08 -7.59 -0.39
N LYS A 66 17.22 -7.53 0.31
CA LYS A 66 18.51 -7.92 -0.25
C LYS A 66 18.45 -9.38 -0.66
N ASN A 67 18.60 -9.64 -1.97
CA ASN A 67 18.52 -10.98 -2.57
C ASN A 67 17.15 -11.67 -2.46
N VAL A 68 16.09 -10.95 -2.12
CA VAL A 68 14.71 -11.47 -2.10
C VAL A 68 14.09 -11.40 -3.49
N SER A 69 13.31 -12.42 -3.87
CA SER A 69 12.49 -12.42 -5.08
C SER A 69 11.20 -13.18 -4.81
N GLY A 70 10.05 -12.52 -4.83
CA GLY A 70 8.74 -13.16 -4.64
C GLY A 70 8.40 -14.18 -5.72
N ASN A 71 9.15 -14.21 -6.83
CA ASN A 71 9.01 -15.24 -7.85
C ASN A 71 9.48 -16.62 -7.38
N SER A 72 10.33 -16.71 -6.35
CA SER A 72 10.72 -17.99 -5.76
C SER A 72 9.62 -18.59 -4.87
N VAL A 73 8.66 -17.77 -4.43
CA VAL A 73 7.52 -18.24 -3.63
C VAL A 73 6.55 -19.01 -4.55
N PRO A 74 6.24 -20.29 -4.24
CA PRO A 74 5.30 -21.08 -5.01
C PRO A 74 3.94 -20.39 -5.12
N HIS A 75 3.31 -20.45 -6.29
CA HIS A 75 2.08 -19.71 -6.58
C HIS A 75 0.99 -19.90 -5.50
N HIS A 76 0.74 -21.14 -5.07
CA HIS A 76 -0.26 -21.44 -4.04
C HIS A 76 0.08 -20.81 -2.67
N ALA A 77 1.35 -20.78 -2.30
CA ALA A 77 1.82 -20.22 -1.02
C ALA A 77 1.66 -18.68 -0.97
N ARG A 78 1.55 -18.02 -2.12
CA ARG A 78 1.35 -16.56 -2.19
C ARG A 78 -0.01 -16.13 -1.59
N TYR A 79 -1.02 -17.00 -1.64
CA TYR A 79 -2.38 -16.71 -1.16
C TYR A 79 -2.61 -17.08 0.31
N SER A 80 -1.64 -17.71 0.96
CA SER A 80 -1.73 -18.11 2.37
C SER A 80 -0.45 -17.68 3.10
N PRO A 81 -0.20 -16.36 3.24
CA PRO A 81 0.96 -15.87 3.98
C PRO A 81 0.93 -16.36 5.43
N SER A 82 2.10 -16.60 6.01
CA SER A 82 2.20 -16.74 7.46
C SER A 82 1.80 -15.43 8.14
N GLU A 83 1.36 -15.51 9.39
CA GLU A 83 0.95 -14.32 10.13
C GLU A 83 2.06 -13.28 10.21
N ASP A 84 3.32 -13.69 10.28
CA ASP A 84 4.49 -12.81 10.38
C ASP A 84 4.70 -11.92 9.15
N LEU A 85 4.13 -12.30 8.01
CA LEU A 85 4.12 -11.51 6.78
C LEU A 85 2.99 -10.50 6.74
N LEU A 86 2.03 -10.53 7.66
CA LEU A 86 0.89 -9.62 7.62
C LEU A 86 1.26 -8.21 8.11
N PRO A 87 0.63 -7.16 7.56
CA PRO A 87 0.81 -5.80 8.03
C PRO A 87 0.55 -5.65 9.54
N VAL A 88 1.32 -4.80 10.21
CA VAL A 88 1.24 -4.58 11.66
C VAL A 88 -0.16 -4.12 12.09
N PHE A 89 -0.82 -3.28 11.29
CA PHE A 89 -2.15 -2.78 11.62
C PHE A 89 -3.23 -3.88 11.66
N MET A 90 -3.01 -5.05 11.03
CA MET A 90 -3.95 -6.17 11.16
C MET A 90 -3.89 -6.81 12.55
N LYS A 91 -2.71 -6.76 13.20
CA LYS A 91 -2.47 -7.34 14.51
C LYS A 91 -2.65 -6.34 15.65
N ASN A 92 -2.72 -5.04 15.34
CA ASN A 92 -2.79 -3.97 16.31
C ASN A 92 -4.02 -3.09 16.05
N SER A 93 -5.07 -3.32 16.84
CA SER A 93 -6.35 -2.59 16.72
C SER A 93 -6.19 -1.08 16.93
N THR A 94 -5.35 -0.66 17.88
CA THR A 94 -5.07 0.76 18.12
C THR A 94 -4.47 1.43 16.89
N LEU A 95 -3.53 0.78 16.22
CA LEU A 95 -2.93 1.29 14.99
C LEU A 95 -3.95 1.32 13.84
N ALA A 96 -4.80 0.30 13.71
CA ALA A 96 -5.85 0.28 12.70
C ALA A 96 -6.86 1.43 12.88
N GLU A 97 -7.29 1.68 14.11
CA GLU A 97 -8.18 2.80 14.46
C GLU A 97 -7.52 4.15 14.17
N GLU A 98 -6.24 4.29 14.52
CA GLU A 98 -5.48 5.51 14.24
C GLU A 98 -5.38 5.78 12.73
N LEU A 99 -5.05 4.79 11.93
CA LEU A 99 -4.97 4.91 10.46
C LEU A 99 -6.31 5.27 9.85
N LYS A 100 -7.38 4.62 10.32
CA LYS A 100 -8.75 4.92 9.85
C LYS A 100 -9.12 6.37 10.16
N ARG A 101 -8.90 6.83 11.39
CA ARG A 101 -9.17 8.22 11.81
C ARG A 101 -8.34 9.21 10.99
N LYS A 102 -7.03 8.98 10.82
CA LYS A 102 -6.18 9.86 10.00
C LYS A 102 -6.67 9.95 8.56
N SER A 103 -7.09 8.82 7.98
CA SER A 103 -7.62 8.77 6.62
C SER A 103 -8.93 9.56 6.48
N GLU A 104 -9.82 9.47 7.48
CA GLU A 104 -11.09 10.22 7.53
C GLU A 104 -10.87 11.72 7.74
N ASP A 105 -10.00 12.11 8.68
CA ASP A 105 -9.63 13.50 8.95
C ASP A 105 -9.05 14.18 7.69
N GLN A 106 -8.19 13.47 6.97
CA GLN A 106 -7.60 13.95 5.72
C GLN A 106 -8.67 14.19 4.64
N LYS A 107 -9.62 13.26 4.47
CA LYS A 107 -10.75 13.44 3.55
C LYS A 107 -11.62 14.64 3.92
N ALA A 108 -11.93 14.80 5.21
CA ALA A 108 -12.74 15.92 5.69
C ALA A 108 -12.05 17.26 5.41
N ARG A 109 -10.75 17.38 5.70
CA ARG A 109 -9.97 18.59 5.43
C ARG A 109 -9.92 18.94 3.95
N TYR A 110 -9.68 17.95 3.08
CA TYR A 110 -9.69 18.18 1.63
C TYR A 110 -11.09 18.50 1.11
N GLY A 111 -12.13 17.94 1.72
CA GLY A 111 -13.54 18.25 1.44
C GLY A 111 -13.93 19.70 1.71
N GLN A 112 -13.24 20.35 2.65
CA GLN A 112 -13.48 21.74 3.08
C GLN A 112 -12.62 22.77 2.33
N SER A 113 -11.78 22.36 1.37
CA SER A 113 -10.93 23.28 0.62
C SER A 113 -11.77 24.25 -0.23
N PRO A 114 -11.55 25.58 -0.13
CA PRO A 114 -12.33 26.59 -0.86
C PRO A 114 -12.27 26.46 -2.39
N ASN A 115 -11.26 25.78 -2.94
CA ASN A 115 -11.01 25.62 -4.38
C ASN A 115 -11.89 24.55 -5.05
N LYS A 116 -12.98 24.12 -4.40
CA LYS A 116 -13.77 22.95 -4.82
C LYS A 116 -15.07 23.27 -5.56
N ARG A 117 -15.23 24.49 -6.10
CA ARG A 117 -16.39 24.83 -6.93
C ARG A 117 -15.99 24.72 -8.40
N ASP A 118 -16.39 23.59 -8.97
CA ASP A 118 -16.45 23.29 -10.40
C ASP A 118 -15.09 23.20 -11.12
N SER A 119 -14.86 22.03 -11.73
CA SER A 119 -13.82 21.71 -12.72
C SER A 119 -12.37 21.52 -12.23
N VAL A 120 -11.87 20.29 -12.44
CA VAL A 120 -10.47 19.85 -12.50
C VAL A 120 -9.66 20.02 -11.20
N LEU A 121 -9.23 18.89 -10.66
CA LEU A 121 -8.36 18.74 -9.47
C LEU A 121 -7.30 19.83 -9.30
N ASP A 122 -6.98 20.12 -8.03
CA ASP A 122 -5.70 20.70 -7.66
C ASP A 122 -4.56 19.85 -8.27
N PRO A 123 -3.75 20.39 -9.20
CA PRO A 123 -2.72 19.63 -9.92
C PRO A 123 -1.58 19.12 -9.01
N ASN A 124 -1.63 19.38 -7.70
CA ASN A 124 -0.55 19.08 -6.75
C ASN A 124 -0.82 17.89 -5.82
N VAL A 125 -1.86 17.06 -6.05
CA VAL A 125 -2.07 15.86 -5.21
C VAL A 125 -0.97 14.83 -5.48
N VAL A 126 -0.01 14.74 -4.55
CA VAL A 126 1.03 13.71 -4.57
C VAL A 126 0.49 12.47 -3.84
N CYS A 127 0.10 11.42 -4.59
CA CYS A 127 -0.51 10.22 -4.02
C CYS A 127 0.26 9.59 -2.86
N PHE A 128 1.59 9.62 -2.93
CA PHE A 128 2.44 9.08 -1.86
C PHE A 128 2.32 9.82 -0.53
N ASP A 129 1.81 11.06 -0.52
CA ASP A 129 1.59 11.85 0.70
C ASP A 129 0.18 11.63 1.29
N ILE A 130 -0.68 10.88 0.60
CA ILE A 130 -2.05 10.60 1.01
C ILE A 130 -2.08 9.33 1.86
N ILE A 131 -2.41 9.49 3.15
CA ILE A 131 -2.62 8.36 4.07
C ILE A 131 -3.95 7.67 3.74
N CYS A 132 -3.94 6.35 3.65
CA CYS A 132 -5.11 5.56 3.29
C CYS A 132 -5.33 4.40 4.25
N TYR A 133 -6.57 4.08 4.59
CA TYR A 133 -6.89 2.82 5.27
C TYR A 133 -7.35 1.74 4.28
N ASN A 134 -7.91 2.16 3.16
CA ASN A 134 -8.39 1.30 2.09
C ASN A 134 -8.32 2.02 0.75
N ARG A 135 -8.53 1.26 -0.33
CA ARG A 135 -8.51 1.74 -1.71
C ARG A 135 -9.49 2.89 -1.98
N THR A 136 -10.68 2.87 -1.39
CA THR A 136 -11.69 3.92 -1.61
C THR A 136 -11.16 5.30 -1.23
N THR A 137 -10.28 5.40 -0.22
CA THR A 137 -9.58 6.66 0.06
C THR A 137 -8.77 7.14 -1.13
N CYS A 138 -7.94 6.28 -1.72
CA CYS A 138 -7.09 6.65 -2.83
C CYS A 138 -7.88 7.06 -4.06
N ILE A 139 -8.96 6.34 -4.38
CA ILE A 139 -9.84 6.68 -5.51
C ILE A 139 -10.47 8.07 -5.34
N TRP A 140 -10.84 8.44 -4.11
CA TRP A 140 -11.40 9.76 -3.82
C TRP A 140 -10.39 10.90 -4.06
N PHE A 141 -9.10 10.63 -3.94
CA PHE A 141 -8.00 11.54 -4.27
C PHE A 141 -7.47 11.34 -5.70
N GLU A 142 -8.18 10.58 -6.54
CA GLU A 142 -7.78 10.21 -7.92
C GLU A 142 -6.44 9.46 -8.01
N CYS A 143 -6.05 8.81 -6.93
CA CYS A 143 -4.97 7.83 -6.87
C CYS A 143 -5.50 6.40 -7.13
N ILE A 144 -4.62 5.41 -7.21
CA ILE A 144 -4.93 4.07 -7.73
C ILE A 144 -5.34 3.11 -6.61
N ASP A 145 -4.44 2.89 -5.64
CA ASP A 145 -4.60 1.87 -4.60
C ASP A 145 -3.93 2.30 -3.30
N CYS A 146 -4.41 1.71 -2.20
CA CYS A 146 -3.79 1.85 -0.89
C CYS A 146 -2.76 0.75 -0.69
N VAL A 147 -1.50 1.11 -0.41
CA VAL A 147 -0.40 0.16 -0.31
C VAL A 147 0.34 0.31 1.01
N VAL A 148 0.63 -0.81 1.64
CA VAL A 148 1.55 -0.94 2.78
C VAL A 148 2.76 -1.76 2.37
N TYR A 149 3.91 -1.40 2.91
CA TYR A 149 5.17 -2.09 2.63
C TYR A 149 5.70 -2.70 3.91
N ASP A 150 5.93 -4.01 3.86
CA ASP A 150 6.39 -4.82 4.97
C ASP A 150 5.64 -4.51 6.28
N ARG A 151 6.34 -4.15 7.35
CA ARG A 151 5.82 -3.88 8.69
C ARG A 151 5.71 -2.39 8.96
N PHE A 152 5.72 -1.56 7.92
CA PHE A 152 5.52 -0.13 8.10
C PHE A 152 4.15 0.14 8.73
N HIS A 153 4.15 1.05 9.70
CA HIS A 153 2.94 1.47 10.38
C HIS A 153 2.07 2.36 9.48
N GLY A 154 2.66 2.93 8.42
CA GLY A 154 2.00 3.78 7.45
C GLY A 154 1.51 3.03 6.20
N THR A 155 0.43 3.54 5.64
CA THR A 155 -0.23 3.08 4.42
C THR A 155 -0.47 4.30 3.54
N ASN A 156 0.01 4.27 2.29
CA ASN A 156 -0.04 5.41 1.39
C ASN A 156 -0.71 5.04 0.07
N CYS A 157 -1.33 6.03 -0.56
CA CYS A 157 -1.80 5.87 -1.92
C CYS A 157 -0.64 5.81 -2.92
N ILE A 158 -0.89 5.15 -4.05
CA ILE A 158 0.00 5.13 -5.22
C ILE A 158 -0.71 5.59 -6.49
#